data_AF-A0A9W6QMG2-F1
#
_entry.id   AF-A0A9W6QMG2-F1
#
_cell.length_a   1.000
_cell.length_b   1.000
_cell.length_c   1.000
_cell.angle_alpha   90.00
_cell.angle_beta   90.00
_cell.angle_gamma   90.00
#
_symmetry.space_group_name_H-M   'P 1'
#
loop_
_entity.id
_entity.type
_entity.pdbx_description
1 polymer ?
#
loop_
_entity_poly.entity_id
_entity_poly.type
_entity_poly.pdbx_seq_one_letter_code
_entity_poly.pdbx_strand_id
1 'polypeptide(L)'
;MGWNTEQIAWIAGATAVVALLLVGGARIAATVKLRRHQSLIAQALEHMCALASAPDTKPRLRGLGRDVVEVLLRQESAARSPGKSDDPADNQRDLALLIAADAATTTIGPTRARQPDDSVWEELTAPPSVRAHPELQEIVTRMSHSGGRLVAMGQLVVDVGARIGLPEPDAGKALDAALERARAIIAEAARLAEGGDPLAALAALTAVDIPVPESGFPGQAVADDLRTQVNALARLGIRHRAAISERTAIEVHEEWR
;
A
#
# COMPACT_ATOMS: atom_id res chain seq x y z
N MET A 1 -44.20 -35.40 -42.43
CA MET A 1 -44.82 -34.95 -41.17
C MET A 1 -44.81 -33.42 -41.17
N GLY A 2 -45.90 -32.80 -41.61
CA GLY A 2 -46.02 -31.34 -41.61
C GLY A 2 -46.40 -30.88 -40.21
N TRP A 3 -45.63 -29.96 -39.63
CA TRP A 3 -45.97 -29.38 -38.34
C TRP A 3 -47.24 -28.54 -38.48
N ASN A 4 -48.20 -28.75 -37.59
CA ASN A 4 -49.45 -27.99 -37.58
C ASN A 4 -49.15 -26.52 -37.26
N THR A 5 -49.73 -25.58 -37.99
CA THR A 5 -49.56 -24.12 -37.79
C THR A 5 -49.83 -23.69 -36.35
N GLU A 6 -50.72 -24.40 -35.66
CA GLU A 6 -51.05 -24.19 -34.25
C GLU A 6 -49.89 -24.56 -33.30
N GLN A 7 -49.11 -25.61 -33.63
CA GLN A 7 -47.92 -26.00 -32.88
C GLN A 7 -46.77 -25.00 -33.08
N ILE A 8 -46.63 -24.46 -34.29
CA ILE A 8 -45.62 -23.43 -34.59
C ILE A 8 -45.92 -22.15 -33.80
N ALA A 9 -47.20 -21.74 -33.73
CA ALA A 9 -47.62 -20.57 -32.95
C ALA A 9 -47.36 -20.76 -31.44
N TRP A 10 -47.63 -21.95 -30.89
CA TRP A 10 -47.33 -22.27 -29.49
C TRP A 10 -45.85 -22.23 -29.17
N ILE A 11 -45.00 -22.79 -30.04
CA ILE A 11 -43.55 -22.78 -29.86
C ILE A 11 -43.00 -21.36 -29.96
N ALA A 12 -43.47 -20.57 -30.93
CA ALA A 12 -43.09 -19.16 -31.05
C ALA A 12 -43.52 -18.34 -29.82
N GLY A 13 -44.73 -18.55 -29.31
CA GLY A 13 -45.23 -17.91 -28.09
C GLY A 13 -44.40 -18.28 -26.85
N ALA A 14 -44.13 -19.57 -26.65
CA ALA A 14 -43.29 -20.04 -25.55
C ALA A 14 -41.86 -19.46 -25.63
N THR A 15 -41.27 -19.41 -26.82
CA THR A 15 -39.93 -18.84 -27.04
C THR A 15 -39.90 -17.35 -26.76
N ALA A 16 -40.94 -16.60 -27.17
CA ALA A 16 -41.06 -15.17 -26.90
C ALA A 16 -41.19 -14.88 -25.39
N VAL A 17 -41.96 -15.68 -24.65
CA VAL A 17 -42.10 -15.55 -23.19
C VAL A 17 -40.77 -15.84 -22.49
N VAL A 18 -40.06 -16.90 -22.88
CA VAL A 18 -38.73 -17.21 -22.34
C VAL A 18 -37.74 -16.08 -22.62
N ALA A 19 -37.74 -15.52 -23.84
CA ALA A 19 -36.89 -14.39 -24.18
C ALA A 19 -37.20 -13.14 -23.34
N LEU A 20 -38.49 -12.83 -23.12
CA LEU A 20 -38.91 -11.72 -22.25
C LEU A 20 -38.48 -11.92 -20.80
N LEU A 21 -38.60 -13.14 -20.27
CA LEU A 21 -38.15 -13.46 -18.91
C LEU A 21 -36.63 -13.36 -18.78
N LEU A 22 -35.86 -13.82 -19.78
CA LEU A 22 -34.40 -13.69 -19.80
C LEU A 22 -33.96 -12.22 -19.86
N VAL A 23 -34.55 -11.42 -20.74
CA VAL A 23 -34.24 -9.98 -20.87
C VAL A 23 -34.68 -9.20 -19.62
N GLY A 24 -35.86 -9.51 -19.09
CA GLY A 24 -36.38 -8.91 -17.85
C GLY A 24 -35.50 -9.25 -16.65
N GLY A 25 -35.15 -10.52 -16.47
CA GLY A 25 -34.24 -10.99 -15.42
C GLY A 25 -32.86 -10.35 -15.53
N ALA A 26 -32.30 -10.24 -16.74
CA ALA A 26 -31.02 -9.58 -16.98
C ALA A 26 -31.05 -8.09 -16.61
N ARG A 27 -32.15 -7.37 -16.92
CA ARG A 27 -32.32 -5.96 -16.52
C ARG A 27 -32.41 -5.78 -15.01
N ILE A 28 -33.13 -6.67 -14.31
CA ILE A 28 -33.23 -6.64 -12.85
C ILE A 28 -31.85 -6.91 -12.21
N ALA A 29 -31.14 -7.93 -12.68
CA ALA A 29 -29.79 -8.22 -12.21
C ALA A 29 -28.83 -7.04 -12.45
N ALA A 30 -28.90 -6.40 -13.62
CA ALA A 30 -28.10 -5.23 -13.96
C ALA A 30 -28.42 -4.02 -13.06
N THR A 31 -29.70 -3.76 -12.77
CA THR A 31 -30.10 -2.66 -11.87
C THR A 31 -29.71 -2.91 -10.42
N VAL A 32 -29.85 -4.14 -9.92
CA VAL A 32 -29.37 -4.52 -8.57
C VAL A 32 -27.85 -4.33 -8.47
N LYS A 33 -27.11 -4.78 -9.48
CA LYS A 33 -25.66 -4.61 -9.54
C LYS A 33 -25.26 -3.13 -9.58
N LEU A 34 -25.96 -2.31 -10.37
CA LEU A 34 -25.73 -0.87 -10.46
C LEU A 34 -25.95 -0.18 -9.10
N ARG A 35 -27.06 -0.49 -8.41
CA ARG A 35 -27.35 0.07 -7.07
C ARG A 35 -26.27 -0.31 -6.06
N ARG A 36 -25.80 -1.56 -6.08
CA ARG A 36 -24.72 -2.03 -5.21
C ARG A 36 -23.39 -1.32 -5.52
N HIS A 37 -23.08 -1.06 -6.79
CA HIS A 37 -21.90 -0.28 -7.14
C HIS A 37 -22.02 1.17 -6.67
N GLN A 38 -23.17 1.80 -6.85
CA GLN A 38 -23.41 3.15 -6.35
C GLN A 38 -23.28 3.24 -4.83
N SER A 39 -23.82 2.26 -4.07
CA SER A 39 -23.68 2.24 -2.62
C SER A 39 -22.22 2.09 -2.17
N LEU A 40 -21.43 1.26 -2.86
CA LEU A 40 -20.00 1.11 -2.58
C LEU A 40 -19.22 2.39 -2.86
N ILE A 41 -19.56 3.11 -3.93
CA ILE A 41 -18.93 4.39 -4.28
C ILE A 41 -19.32 5.48 -3.28
N ALA A 42 -20.59 5.54 -2.87
CA ALA A 42 -21.04 6.48 -1.85
C ALA A 42 -20.32 6.26 -0.50
N GLN A 43 -20.24 5.01 -0.03
CA GLN A 43 -19.48 4.66 1.17
C GLN A 43 -17.99 4.99 1.04
N ALA A 44 -17.40 4.72 -0.12
CA ALA A 44 -16.02 5.08 -0.38
C ALA A 44 -15.82 6.59 -0.29
N LEU A 45 -16.69 7.39 -0.91
CA LEU A 45 -16.63 8.86 -0.86
C LEU A 45 -16.76 9.40 0.56
N GLU A 46 -17.69 8.87 1.35
CA GLU A 46 -17.85 9.25 2.76
C GLU A 46 -16.55 9.03 3.54
N HIS A 47 -15.93 7.85 3.40
CA HIS A 47 -14.66 7.55 4.04
C HIS A 47 -13.50 8.40 3.51
N MET A 48 -13.43 8.63 2.19
CA MET A 48 -12.40 9.47 1.58
C MET A 48 -12.51 10.91 2.08
N CYS A 49 -13.73 11.46 2.19
CA CYS A 49 -13.96 12.80 2.75
C CYS A 49 -13.58 12.86 4.22
N ALA A 50 -13.95 11.86 5.01
CA ALA A 50 -13.56 11.79 6.42
C ALA A 50 -12.03 11.78 6.59
N LEU A 51 -11.31 11.01 5.77
CA LEU A 51 -9.85 10.99 5.78
C LEU A 51 -9.23 12.33 5.33
N ALA A 52 -9.83 13.00 4.35
CA ALA A 52 -9.36 14.31 3.90
C ALA A 52 -9.55 15.40 4.97
N SER A 53 -10.61 15.31 5.76
CA SER A 53 -10.93 16.25 6.84
C SER A 53 -10.18 15.98 8.15
N ALA A 54 -9.73 14.74 8.37
CA ALA A 54 -8.97 14.32 9.55
C ALA A 54 -7.65 13.60 9.15
N PRO A 55 -6.67 14.32 8.57
CA PRO A 55 -5.46 13.71 8.02
C PRO A 55 -4.60 12.99 9.07
N ASP A 56 -4.71 13.36 10.34
CA ASP A 56 -3.98 12.71 11.43
C ASP A 56 -4.46 11.27 11.72
N THR A 57 -5.66 10.90 11.25
CA THR A 57 -6.13 9.51 11.31
C THR A 57 -5.55 8.69 10.17
N LYS A 58 -4.24 8.43 10.25
CA LYS A 58 -3.58 7.61 9.23
C LYS A 58 -4.16 6.19 9.23
N PRO A 59 -4.44 5.65 8.04
CA PRO A 59 -4.75 4.23 7.91
C PRO A 59 -3.63 3.37 8.50
N ARG A 60 -3.99 2.24 9.12
CA ARG A 60 -3.11 1.44 10.00
C ARG A 60 -1.82 0.98 9.31
N LEU A 61 -1.88 0.48 8.08
CA LEU A 61 -0.71 -0.03 7.36
C LEU A 61 0.20 1.10 6.85
N ARG A 62 -0.35 2.22 6.40
CA ARG A 62 0.43 3.39 5.97
C ARG A 62 1.12 4.07 7.15
N GLY A 63 0.43 4.20 8.28
CA GLY A 63 1.04 4.65 9.53
C GLY A 63 2.21 3.75 9.94
N LEU A 64 1.98 2.43 9.96
CA LEU A 64 3.03 1.45 10.26
C LEU A 64 4.21 1.53 9.28
N GLY A 65 3.95 1.67 7.98
CA GLY A 65 4.99 1.82 6.96
C GLY A 65 5.85 3.06 7.19
N ARG A 66 5.23 4.20 7.56
CA ARG A 66 5.95 5.41 7.95
C ARG A 66 6.83 5.18 9.17
N ASP A 67 6.28 4.57 10.22
CA ASP A 67 7.02 4.34 11.46
C ASP A 67 8.24 3.44 11.21
N VAL A 68 8.09 2.40 10.39
CA VAL A 68 9.19 1.52 9.98
C VAL A 68 10.27 2.29 9.21
N VAL A 69 9.89 3.16 8.26
CA VAL A 69 10.88 3.98 7.52
C VAL A 69 11.58 4.99 8.42
N GLU A 70 10.87 5.58 9.39
CA GLU A 70 11.48 6.45 10.41
C GLU A 70 12.52 5.69 11.26
N VAL A 71 12.24 4.43 11.62
CA VAL A 71 13.24 3.55 12.27
C VAL A 71 14.45 3.33 11.37
N LEU A 72 14.25 3.00 10.09
CA LEU A 72 15.36 2.78 9.15
C LEU A 72 16.24 4.02 9.00
N LEU A 73 15.64 5.22 8.96
CA LEU A 73 16.36 6.49 8.92
C LEU A 73 17.20 6.72 10.19
N ARG A 74 16.66 6.39 11.37
CA ARG A 74 17.41 6.47 12.63
C ARG A 74 18.57 5.49 12.64
N GLN A 75 18.33 4.23 12.27
CA GLN A 75 19.38 3.21 12.18
C GLN A 75 20.51 3.58 11.20
N GLU A 76 20.17 4.11 10.02
CA GLU A 76 21.16 4.59 9.05
C GLU A 76 21.99 5.76 9.61
N SER A 77 21.35 6.66 10.35
CA SER A 77 22.03 7.80 10.98
C SER A 77 22.97 7.33 12.09
N ALA A 78 22.54 6.36 12.90
CA ALA A 78 23.32 5.74 13.95
C ALA A 78 24.56 5.01 13.41
N ALA A 79 24.41 4.22 12.34
CA ALA A 79 25.50 3.48 11.71
C ALA A 79 26.61 4.40 11.17
N ARG A 80 26.29 5.63 10.75
CA ARG A 80 27.26 6.61 10.25
C ARG A 80 27.97 7.42 11.33
N SER A 81 27.45 7.44 12.55
CA SER A 81 27.98 8.24 13.67
C SER A 81 28.14 7.39 14.93
N PRO A 82 28.96 6.31 14.88
CA PRO A 82 29.22 5.48 16.05
C PRO A 82 29.85 6.34 17.16
N GLY A 83 29.21 6.40 18.32
CA GLY A 83 29.68 7.16 19.49
C GLY A 83 28.78 8.32 19.93
N LYS A 84 27.79 8.73 19.11
CA LYS A 84 26.65 9.47 19.62
C LYS A 84 25.75 8.44 20.32
N SER A 85 25.75 8.45 21.65
CA SER A 85 24.98 7.49 22.46
C SER A 85 23.51 7.48 22.06
N ASP A 86 23.12 6.54 21.21
CA ASP A 86 21.72 6.16 21.06
C ASP A 86 21.27 5.56 22.38
N ASP A 87 20.19 6.11 22.95
CA ASP A 87 19.60 5.57 24.17
C ASP A 87 19.27 4.09 23.93
N PRO A 88 19.80 3.15 24.75
CA PRO A 88 19.46 1.73 24.63
C PRO A 88 17.94 1.48 24.70
N ALA A 89 17.18 2.34 25.39
CA ALA A 89 15.72 2.27 25.41
C ALA A 89 15.10 2.58 24.04
N ASP A 90 15.62 3.56 23.30
CA ASP A 90 15.11 3.91 21.97
C ASP A 90 15.45 2.82 20.95
N ASN A 91 16.65 2.25 21.07
CA ASN A 91 17.06 1.08 20.29
C ASN A 91 16.12 -0.14 20.50
N GLN A 92 15.73 -0.39 21.76
CA GLN A 92 14.82 -1.49 22.08
C GLN A 92 13.39 -1.21 21.58
N ARG A 93 12.92 0.05 21.66
CA ARG A 93 11.63 0.47 21.12
C ARG A 93 11.59 0.31 19.60
N ASP A 94 12.62 0.74 18.91
CA ASP A 94 12.74 0.63 17.45
C ASP A 94 12.72 -0.84 17.02
N LEU A 95 13.47 -1.71 17.69
CA LEU A 95 13.43 -3.15 17.42
C LEU A 95 12.06 -3.76 17.71
N ALA A 96 11.41 -3.39 18.82
CA ALA A 96 10.08 -3.87 19.16
C ALA A 96 9.05 -3.45 18.11
N LEU A 97 9.15 -2.22 17.58
CA LEU A 97 8.30 -1.73 16.49
C LEU A 97 8.49 -2.56 15.22
N LEU A 98 9.74 -2.85 14.83
CA LEU A 98 10.04 -3.66 13.66
C LEU A 98 9.50 -5.09 13.80
N ILE A 99 9.67 -5.72 14.96
CA ILE A 99 9.13 -7.07 15.24
C ILE A 99 7.60 -7.05 15.22
N ALA A 100 6.97 -6.06 15.83
CA ALA A 100 5.52 -5.89 15.80
C ALA A 100 5.01 -5.66 14.37
N ALA A 101 5.74 -4.89 13.56
CA ALA A 101 5.42 -4.66 12.16
C ALA A 101 5.52 -5.95 11.35
N ASP A 102 6.59 -6.73 11.52
CA ASP A 102 6.74 -8.04 10.87
C ASP A 102 5.61 -8.99 11.27
N ALA A 103 5.30 -9.09 12.56
CA ALA A 103 4.22 -9.95 13.06
C ALA A 103 2.84 -9.53 12.54
N ALA A 104 2.55 -8.22 12.48
CA ALA A 104 1.28 -7.69 12.00
C ALA A 104 1.09 -7.84 10.48
N THR A 105 2.19 -7.98 9.73
CA THR A 105 2.18 -8.00 8.26
C THR A 105 2.52 -9.37 7.66
N THR A 106 3.03 -10.30 8.46
CA THR A 106 3.29 -11.68 8.04
C THR A 106 1.97 -12.38 7.71
N THR A 107 1.79 -12.77 6.45
CA THR A 107 0.66 -13.62 6.01
C THR A 107 1.09 -15.08 5.92
N ILE A 108 0.18 -16.00 6.26
CA ILE A 108 0.40 -17.46 6.18
C ILE A 108 0.31 -17.90 4.69
N GLY A 109 1.41 -17.78 3.94
CA GLY A 109 1.71 -18.51 2.67
C GLY A 109 2.05 -17.66 1.41
N PRO A 110 2.70 -18.23 0.34
CA PRO A 110 3.46 -19.48 0.27
C PRO A 110 5.00 -19.30 0.29
N THR A 111 5.62 -20.41 0.66
CA THR A 111 6.99 -20.78 1.03
C THR A 111 8.08 -20.62 -0.04
N ARG A 112 8.03 -19.59 -0.90
CA ARG A 112 9.12 -19.27 -1.86
C ARG A 112 9.46 -17.78 -1.85
N ALA A 113 9.69 -17.22 -0.67
CA ALA A 113 10.49 -16.00 -0.62
C ALA A 113 11.90 -16.39 -1.09
N ARG A 114 12.40 -15.74 -2.14
CA ARG A 114 13.82 -15.80 -2.49
C ARG A 114 14.59 -15.47 -1.22
N GLN A 115 15.56 -16.31 -0.84
CA GLN A 115 16.40 -16.03 0.31
C GLN A 115 17.02 -14.64 0.07
N PRO A 116 16.82 -13.70 1.00
CA PRO A 116 17.19 -12.34 0.72
C PRO A 116 18.71 -12.21 0.74
N ASP A 117 19.24 -11.32 -0.09
CA ASP A 117 20.67 -11.21 -0.37
C ASP A 117 21.33 -10.30 0.67
N ASP A 118 21.90 -10.90 1.70
CA ASP A 118 22.57 -10.20 2.81
C ASP A 118 24.06 -9.91 2.56
N SER A 119 24.56 -10.16 1.35
CA SER A 119 25.99 -9.94 1.00
C SER A 119 26.46 -8.51 1.24
N VAL A 120 25.55 -7.53 1.16
CA VAL A 120 25.81 -6.11 1.45
C VAL A 120 26.15 -5.86 2.91
N TRP A 121 25.74 -6.74 3.83
CA TRP A 121 26.02 -6.66 5.26
C TRP A 121 27.30 -7.39 5.66
N GLU A 122 27.75 -8.34 4.83
CA GLU A 122 28.93 -9.16 5.08
C GLU A 122 30.26 -8.44 4.74
N GLU A 123 30.20 -7.29 4.05
CA GLU A 123 31.36 -6.44 3.81
C GLU A 123 31.84 -5.74 5.10
N LEU A 124 32.74 -6.41 5.83
CA LEU A 124 33.33 -5.95 7.10
C LEU A 124 34.06 -4.59 7.02
N THR A 125 34.39 -4.11 5.82
CA THR A 125 35.21 -2.90 5.64
C THR A 125 34.43 -1.58 5.80
N ALA A 126 33.10 -1.60 5.74
CA ALA A 126 32.26 -0.40 5.84
C ALA A 126 31.06 -0.62 6.77
N PRO A 127 30.56 0.42 7.48
CA PRO A 127 29.37 0.27 8.31
C PRO A 127 28.20 -0.24 7.45
N PRO A 128 27.40 -1.19 7.95
CA PRO A 128 26.21 -1.62 7.21
C PRO A 128 25.34 -0.39 6.93
N SER A 129 24.95 -0.20 5.68
CA SER A 129 24.12 0.92 5.22
C SER A 129 22.86 0.42 4.53
N VAL A 130 21.70 0.66 5.15
CA VAL A 130 20.37 0.38 4.58
C VAL A 130 20.26 0.98 3.18
N ARG A 131 20.76 2.21 2.99
CA ARG A 131 20.68 2.93 1.71
C ARG A 131 21.32 2.18 0.54
N ALA A 132 22.36 1.39 0.80
CA ALA A 132 23.07 0.63 -0.23
C ALA A 132 22.37 -0.70 -0.59
N HIS A 133 21.34 -1.10 0.16
CA HIS A 133 20.72 -2.40 -0.02
C HIS A 133 19.86 -2.46 -1.29
N PRO A 134 20.08 -3.44 -2.20
CA PRO A 134 19.38 -3.52 -3.48
C PRO A 134 17.87 -3.71 -3.33
N GLU A 135 17.41 -4.34 -2.25
CA GLU A 135 15.97 -4.51 -1.97
C GLU A 135 15.25 -3.16 -1.78
N LEU A 136 15.92 -2.10 -1.35
CA LEU A 136 15.25 -0.81 -1.16
C LEU A 136 14.70 -0.28 -2.49
N GLN A 137 15.46 -0.39 -3.58
CA GLN A 137 15.03 0.10 -4.89
C GLN A 137 13.81 -0.68 -5.40
N GLU A 138 13.78 -1.99 -5.14
CA GLU A 138 12.64 -2.84 -5.46
C GLU A 138 11.42 -2.45 -4.62
N ILE A 139 11.59 -2.23 -3.31
CA ILE A 139 10.49 -1.80 -2.43
C ILE A 139 9.96 -0.43 -2.86
N VAL A 140 10.82 0.54 -3.16
CA VAL A 140 10.42 1.85 -3.69
C VAL A 140 9.58 1.70 -4.94
N THR A 141 10.04 0.90 -5.91
CA THR A 141 9.33 0.68 -7.17
C THR A 141 7.94 0.12 -6.93
N ARG A 142 7.82 -0.90 -6.06
CA ARG A 142 6.54 -1.51 -5.70
C ARG A 142 5.63 -0.54 -4.96
N MET A 143 6.16 0.22 -4.00
CA MET A 143 5.39 1.22 -3.23
C MET A 143 4.90 2.35 -4.12
N SER A 144 5.73 2.87 -5.02
CA SER A 144 5.33 3.86 -6.02
C SER A 144 4.20 3.35 -6.92
N HIS A 145 4.29 2.09 -7.35
CA HIS A 145 3.24 1.46 -8.14
C HIS A 145 1.92 1.32 -7.37
N SER A 146 1.97 0.84 -6.12
CA SER A 146 0.80 0.72 -5.25
C SER A 146 0.18 2.09 -4.92
N GLY A 147 1.01 3.10 -4.67
CA GLY A 147 0.59 4.49 -4.47
C GLY A 147 -0.08 5.06 -5.72
N GLY A 148 0.50 4.85 -6.91
CA GLY A 148 -0.08 5.26 -8.18
C GLY A 148 -1.44 4.61 -8.45
N ARG A 149 -1.57 3.30 -8.17
CA ARG A 149 -2.85 2.58 -8.25
C ARG A 149 -3.88 3.16 -7.29
N LEU A 150 -3.51 3.49 -6.05
CA LEU A 150 -4.41 4.12 -5.09
C LEU A 150 -4.91 5.47 -5.57
N VAL A 151 -4.00 6.32 -6.08
CA VAL A 151 -4.37 7.64 -6.61
C VAL A 151 -5.34 7.49 -7.79
N ALA A 152 -5.04 6.60 -8.75
CA ALA A 152 -5.90 6.36 -9.89
C ALA A 152 -7.29 5.83 -9.50
N MET A 153 -7.35 4.92 -8.51
CA MET A 153 -8.63 4.43 -8.00
C MET A 153 -9.40 5.50 -7.23
N GLY A 154 -8.72 6.33 -6.44
CA GLY A 154 -9.32 7.48 -5.76
C GLY A 154 -9.94 8.46 -6.76
N GLN A 155 -9.22 8.77 -7.84
CA GLN A 155 -9.71 9.62 -8.92
C GLN A 155 -10.94 9.03 -9.60
N LEU A 156 -10.94 7.73 -9.89
CA LEU A 156 -12.13 7.05 -10.43
C LEU A 156 -13.35 7.19 -9.49
N VAL A 157 -13.14 7.07 -8.18
CA VAL A 157 -14.22 7.22 -7.18
C VAL A 157 -14.75 8.65 -7.17
N VAL A 158 -13.88 9.66 -7.23
CA VAL A 158 -14.27 11.07 -7.30
C VAL A 158 -15.02 11.36 -8.60
N ASP A 159 -14.51 10.91 -9.74
CA ASP A 159 -15.13 11.12 -11.06
C ASP A 159 -16.53 10.51 -11.15
N VAL A 160 -16.71 9.30 -10.63
CA VAL A 160 -18.04 8.67 -10.58
C VAL A 160 -18.91 9.33 -9.53
N GLY A 161 -18.34 9.71 -8.38
CA GLY A 161 -18.97 10.48 -7.32
C GLY A 161 -19.62 11.77 -7.79
N ALA A 162 -18.90 12.54 -8.61
CA ALA A 162 -19.39 13.77 -9.21
C ALA A 162 -20.66 13.56 -10.07
N ARG A 163 -20.85 12.36 -10.64
CA ARG A 163 -22.03 12.01 -11.46
C ARG A 163 -23.23 11.56 -10.63
N ILE A 164 -23.00 11.01 -9.44
CA ILE A 164 -24.05 10.45 -8.56
C ILE A 164 -24.44 11.39 -7.42
N GLY A 165 -23.60 12.40 -7.11
CA GLY A 165 -23.75 13.32 -5.99
C GLY A 165 -22.64 13.10 -4.96
N LEU A 166 -21.99 14.20 -4.57
CA LEU A 166 -20.96 14.20 -3.53
C LEU A 166 -21.61 14.42 -2.14
N PRO A 167 -21.02 13.86 -1.07
CA PRO A 167 -21.59 13.96 0.27
C PRO A 167 -21.59 15.40 0.82
N GLU A 168 -20.62 16.23 0.44
CA GLU A 168 -20.50 17.61 0.91
C GLU A 168 -20.22 18.59 -0.25
N PRO A 169 -20.62 19.87 -0.12
CA PRO A 169 -20.17 20.94 -1.01
C PRO A 169 -18.64 21.02 -1.00
N ASP A 170 -18.01 21.14 -2.16
CA ASP A 170 -16.56 21.24 -2.35
C ASP A 170 -15.71 19.99 -1.99
N ALA A 171 -16.30 18.89 -1.51
CA ALA A 171 -15.59 17.63 -1.25
C ALA A 171 -14.77 17.14 -2.46
N GLY A 172 -15.33 17.27 -3.67
CA GLY A 172 -14.66 16.88 -4.91
C GLY A 172 -13.35 17.65 -5.11
N LYS A 173 -13.37 18.97 -4.94
CA LYS A 173 -12.16 19.81 -5.07
C LYS A 173 -11.11 19.49 -4.02
N ALA A 174 -11.52 19.22 -2.78
CA ALA A 174 -10.61 18.86 -1.71
C ALA A 174 -9.94 17.50 -1.97
N LEU A 175 -10.72 16.51 -2.41
CA LEU A 175 -10.22 15.19 -2.78
C LEU A 175 -9.30 15.25 -4.01
N ASP A 176 -9.68 15.99 -5.04
CA ASP A 176 -8.85 16.21 -6.24
C ASP A 176 -7.51 16.84 -5.87
N ALA A 177 -7.52 17.90 -5.05
CA ALA A 177 -6.30 18.56 -4.59
C ALA A 177 -5.40 17.61 -3.76
N ALA A 178 -5.98 16.76 -2.92
CA ALA A 178 -5.24 15.76 -2.16
C ALA A 178 -4.64 14.67 -3.07
N LEU A 179 -5.39 14.20 -4.06
CA LEU A 179 -4.94 13.17 -5.01
C LEU A 179 -3.84 13.71 -5.96
N GLU A 180 -3.93 14.97 -6.41
CA GLU A 180 -2.88 15.60 -7.19
C GLU A 180 -1.60 15.84 -6.38
N ARG A 181 -1.72 16.26 -5.11
CA ARG A 181 -0.56 16.32 -4.20
C ARG A 181 0.09 14.96 -4.02
N ALA A 182 -0.71 13.92 -3.84
CA ALA A 182 -0.19 12.56 -3.72
C ALA A 182 0.54 12.10 -4.99
N ARG A 183 -0.02 12.37 -6.17
CA ARG A 183 0.63 12.07 -7.45
C ARG A 183 1.98 12.79 -7.58
N ALA A 184 2.05 14.06 -7.22
CA ALA A 184 3.28 14.84 -7.26
C ALA A 184 4.35 14.27 -6.33
N ILE A 185 3.98 13.85 -5.11
CA ILE A 185 4.92 13.24 -4.16
C ILE A 185 5.42 11.87 -4.64
N ILE A 186 4.55 11.05 -5.23
CA ILE A 186 4.95 9.76 -5.81
C ILE A 186 5.95 9.96 -6.96
N ALA A 187 5.70 10.95 -7.83
CA ALA A 187 6.63 11.31 -8.89
C ALA A 187 7.98 11.80 -8.31
N GLU A 188 7.94 12.60 -7.24
CA GLU A 188 9.15 13.07 -6.56
C GLU A 188 9.96 11.92 -5.96
N ALA A 189 9.30 10.98 -5.30
CA ALA A 189 9.96 9.82 -4.74
C ALA A 189 10.64 8.96 -5.81
N ALA A 190 10.03 8.81 -6.98
CA ALA A 190 10.66 8.14 -8.11
C ALA A 190 11.96 8.84 -8.53
N ARG A 191 11.96 10.18 -8.60
CA ARG A 191 13.17 10.97 -8.91
C ARG A 191 14.25 10.82 -7.84
N LEU A 192 13.89 10.81 -6.56
CA LEU A 192 14.83 10.58 -5.47
C LEU A 192 15.51 9.21 -5.56
N ALA A 193 14.73 8.19 -5.91
CA ALA A 193 15.23 6.82 -6.07
C ALA A 193 16.17 6.70 -7.29
N GLU A 194 15.80 7.31 -8.43
CA GLU A 194 16.67 7.39 -9.62
C GLU A 194 17.95 8.17 -9.33
N GLY A 195 17.87 9.19 -8.47
CA GLY A 195 19.01 9.97 -7.97
C GLY A 195 19.89 9.24 -6.95
N GLY A 196 19.60 7.98 -6.62
CA GLY A 196 20.40 7.16 -5.71
C GLY A 196 20.10 7.35 -4.22
N ASP A 197 18.96 7.96 -3.85
CA ASP A 197 18.50 8.01 -2.45
C ASP A 197 17.16 7.28 -2.26
N PRO A 198 17.17 5.93 -2.29
CA PRO A 198 15.96 5.14 -2.14
C PRO A 198 15.34 5.26 -0.74
N LEU A 199 16.13 5.57 0.29
CA LEU A 199 15.59 5.76 1.65
C LEU A 199 14.84 7.09 1.77
N ALA A 200 15.35 8.16 1.16
CA ALA A 200 14.59 9.41 1.05
C ALA A 200 13.31 9.24 0.20
N ALA A 201 13.37 8.43 -0.87
CA ALA A 201 12.19 8.09 -1.65
C ALA A 201 11.12 7.38 -0.81
N LEU A 202 11.51 6.39 0.00
CA LEU A 202 10.58 5.71 0.91
C LEU A 202 9.98 6.65 1.96
N ALA A 203 10.78 7.58 2.49
CA ALA A 203 10.30 8.58 3.42
C ALA A 203 9.24 9.47 2.79
N ALA A 204 9.43 9.89 1.54
CA ALA A 204 8.43 10.65 0.79
C ALA A 204 7.15 9.83 0.52
N LEU A 205 7.30 8.57 0.08
CA LEU A 205 6.17 7.67 -0.23
C LEU A 205 5.35 7.26 1.00
N THR A 206 5.95 7.22 2.19
CA THR A 206 5.24 6.87 3.42
C THR A 206 4.69 8.09 4.17
N ALA A 207 5.21 9.29 3.88
CA ALA A 207 4.68 10.53 4.40
C ALA A 207 3.45 11.05 3.65
N VAL A 208 3.17 10.53 2.44
CA VAL A 208 2.06 11.00 1.62
C VAL A 208 0.70 10.53 2.14
N ASP A 209 -0.19 11.47 2.43
CA ASP A 209 -1.56 11.18 2.80
C ASP A 209 -2.43 11.04 1.53
N ILE A 210 -2.71 9.81 1.14
CA ILE A 210 -3.65 9.50 0.06
C ILE A 210 -5.05 9.34 0.69
N PRO A 211 -6.06 10.14 0.33
CA PRO A 211 -7.38 10.09 0.95
C PRO A 211 -8.19 8.89 0.42
N VAL A 212 -7.66 7.68 0.57
CA VAL A 212 -8.26 6.42 0.15
C VAL A 212 -8.18 5.44 1.32
N PRO A 213 -9.31 4.91 1.81
CA PRO A 213 -9.34 4.00 2.95
C PRO A 213 -8.63 2.69 2.64
N GLU A 214 -7.89 2.13 3.59
CA GLU A 214 -7.23 0.83 3.45
C GLU A 214 -8.21 -0.34 3.40
N SER A 215 -9.30 -0.26 4.15
CA SER A 215 -10.34 -1.27 4.20
C SER A 215 -11.49 -0.93 3.25
N GLY A 216 -12.03 -1.97 2.61
CA GLY A 216 -13.13 -1.81 1.67
C GLY A 216 -12.70 -1.15 0.35
N PHE A 217 -13.68 -0.76 -0.44
CA PHE A 217 -13.42 -0.17 -1.76
C PHE A 217 -12.99 1.31 -1.62
N PRO A 218 -11.95 1.78 -2.34
CA PRO A 218 -11.11 1.02 -3.27
C PRO A 218 -9.81 0.45 -2.67
N GLY A 219 -9.38 0.84 -1.48
CA GLY A 219 -8.02 0.51 -1.00
C GLY A 219 -7.77 -0.95 -0.66
N GLN A 220 -8.81 -1.78 -0.46
CA GLN A 220 -8.67 -3.23 -0.30
C GLN A 220 -7.89 -3.88 -1.47
N ALA A 221 -7.99 -3.30 -2.68
CA ALA A 221 -7.33 -3.82 -3.88
C ALA A 221 -5.79 -3.71 -3.88
N VAL A 222 -5.22 -2.95 -2.94
CA VAL A 222 -3.76 -2.80 -2.75
C VAL A 222 -3.31 -3.14 -1.33
N ALA A 223 -4.24 -3.46 -0.43
CA ALA A 223 -3.93 -3.66 0.98
C ALA A 223 -2.92 -4.81 1.20
N ASP A 224 -3.01 -5.87 0.40
CA ASP A 224 -2.08 -7.00 0.46
C ASP A 224 -0.69 -6.61 -0.06
N ASP A 225 -0.62 -5.84 -1.16
CA ASP A 225 0.65 -5.33 -1.70
C ASP A 225 1.35 -4.43 -0.67
N LEU A 226 0.61 -3.49 -0.05
CA LEU A 226 1.11 -2.62 1.00
C LEU A 226 1.58 -3.42 2.21
N ARG A 227 0.82 -4.44 2.63
CA ARG A 227 1.22 -5.33 3.73
C ARG A 227 2.54 -6.03 3.42
N THR A 228 2.71 -6.58 2.23
CA THR A 228 3.97 -7.20 1.79
C THR A 228 5.12 -6.21 1.77
N GLN A 229 4.90 -4.98 1.31
CA GLN A 229 5.92 -3.93 1.27
C GLN A 229 6.37 -3.50 2.68
N VAL A 230 5.42 -3.29 3.60
CA VAL A 230 5.72 -2.97 5.00
C VAL A 230 6.44 -4.14 5.68
N ASN A 231 6.05 -5.39 5.39
CA ASN A 231 6.75 -6.57 5.90
C ASN A 231 8.21 -6.62 5.43
N ALA A 232 8.45 -6.37 4.14
CA ALA A 232 9.79 -6.35 3.57
C ALA A 232 10.67 -5.27 4.23
N LEU A 233 10.12 -4.06 4.45
CA LEU A 233 10.82 -3.00 5.17
C LEU A 233 11.13 -3.39 6.62
N ALA A 234 10.18 -3.98 7.33
CA ALA A 234 10.37 -4.41 8.71
C ALA A 234 11.47 -5.47 8.82
N ARG A 235 11.45 -6.49 7.94
CA ARG A 235 12.48 -7.53 7.87
C ARG A 235 13.85 -6.97 7.51
N LEU A 236 13.92 -6.01 6.58
CA LEU A 236 15.16 -5.32 6.24
C LEU A 236 15.73 -4.58 7.46
N GLY A 237 14.90 -3.86 8.21
CA GLY A 237 15.32 -3.16 9.42
C GLY A 237 15.78 -4.09 10.54
N ILE A 238 15.16 -5.25 10.70
CA ILE A 238 15.60 -6.28 11.66
C ILE A 238 16.98 -6.80 11.28
N ARG A 239 17.20 -7.14 10.00
CA ARG A 239 18.49 -7.65 9.50
C ARG A 239 19.58 -6.60 9.62
N HIS A 240 19.31 -5.36 9.22
CA HIS A 240 20.26 -4.26 9.36
C HIS A 240 20.65 -4.03 10.83
N ARG A 241 19.69 -4.10 11.76
CA ARG A 241 19.98 -3.97 13.19
C ARG A 241 20.87 -5.11 13.71
N ALA A 242 20.64 -6.33 13.24
CA ALA A 242 21.50 -7.46 13.57
C ALA A 242 22.93 -7.25 13.07
N ALA A 243 23.10 -6.80 11.82
CA ALA A 243 24.39 -6.47 11.22
C ALA A 243 25.14 -5.37 12.00
N ILE A 244 24.46 -4.28 12.40
CA ILE A 244 25.05 -3.24 13.26
C ILE A 244 25.55 -3.86 14.55
N SER A 245 24.74 -4.70 15.20
CA SER A 245 25.05 -5.28 16.51
C SER A 245 26.25 -6.23 16.44
N GLU A 246 26.34 -7.04 15.38
CA GLU A 246 27.46 -7.94 15.13
C GLU A 246 28.77 -7.17 14.91
N ARG A 247 28.72 -6.11 14.09
CA ARG A 247 29.88 -5.24 13.85
C ARG A 247 30.38 -4.59 15.15
N THR A 248 29.47 -4.02 15.95
CA THR A 248 29.83 -3.41 17.24
C THR A 248 30.48 -4.43 18.18
N ALA A 249 30.02 -5.68 18.18
CA ALA A 249 30.62 -6.73 19.00
C ALA A 249 32.04 -7.09 18.55
N ILE A 250 32.31 -7.08 17.24
CA ILE A 250 33.66 -7.29 16.67
C ILE A 250 34.59 -6.13 17.05
N GLU A 251 34.16 -4.88 16.83
CA GLU A 251 34.95 -3.68 17.15
C GLU A 251 35.33 -3.62 18.63
N VAL A 252 34.36 -3.89 19.53
CA VAL A 252 34.62 -3.97 20.98
C VAL A 252 35.66 -5.05 21.26
N HIS A 253 35.51 -6.26 20.71
CA HIS A 253 36.45 -7.37 20.95
C HIS A 253 37.87 -7.10 20.45
N GLU A 254 38.03 -6.30 19.39
CA GLU A 254 39.35 -5.85 18.91
C GLU A 254 40.00 -4.81 19.84
N GLU A 255 39.22 -3.91 20.46
CA GLU A 255 39.74 -2.93 21.44
C GLU A 255 40.29 -3.58 22.73
N TRP A 256 39.82 -4.78 23.08
CA TRP A 256 40.26 -5.52 24.28
C TRP A 256 41.44 -6.49 24.02
N ARG A 257 42.01 -6.52 22.81
CA ARG A 257 43.19 -7.34 22.45
C ARG A 257 44.48 -6.54 22.45
#